data_AF-A0A259MT13-F1
#
_entry.id   AF-A0A259MT13-F1
#
_cell.length_a   1.000
_cell.length_b   1.000
_cell.length_c   1.000
_cell.angle_alpha   90.00
_cell.angle_beta   90.00
_cell.angle_gamma   90.00
#
_symmetry.space_group_name_H-M   'P 1'
#
loop_
_entity.id
_entity.type
_entity.pdbx_description
1 polymer ?
#
loop_
_entity_poly.entity_id
_entity_poly.type
_entity_poly.pdbx_seq_one_letter_code
_entity_poly.pdbx_strand_id
1 'polypeptide(L)'
;MQALRRIVRTALVAGIVTGLCFAPVLAGDLDAHAGWTLEQGVDLPSYALIEPRSRNLNLDALVLACEPANDHRILQLQLYLTNDGPLMPDGVAAGRAKHDPRAEIVIDDQVFPVGLLFAEDHVVLSDETREMFPRLSERLLDAIEQGTTMQLRFDLVAEPTGEPAAFDGEAVIDLQAGPAQMRGAAVAAVRRCATGAAPQSVAFASPRR
;
A
#
# COMPACT_ATOMS: atom_id res chain seq x y z
N MET A 1 13.97 9.51 9.62
CA MET A 1 14.60 8.50 10.50
C MET A 1 16.12 8.53 10.42
N GLN A 2 16.78 9.33 11.27
CA GLN A 2 18.25 9.48 11.30
C GLN A 2 18.89 8.95 12.60
N ALA A 3 18.13 8.21 13.40
CA ALA A 3 18.56 7.72 14.71
C ALA A 3 18.75 6.20 14.66
N LEU A 4 19.85 5.72 14.06
CA LEU A 4 20.43 4.38 14.32
C LEU A 4 21.81 4.16 13.67
N ARG A 5 22.57 5.23 13.41
CA ARG A 5 23.95 5.13 12.90
C ARG A 5 24.95 5.61 13.95
N ARG A 6 25.28 4.75 14.91
CA ARG A 6 26.51 4.83 15.72
C ARG A 6 26.64 3.59 16.60
N ILE A 7 27.53 2.67 16.23
CA ILE A 7 28.49 1.97 17.10
C ILE A 7 29.55 1.38 16.15
N VAL A 8 30.80 1.82 16.29
CA VAL A 8 31.99 1.22 15.67
C VAL A 8 33.04 1.03 16.77
N ARG A 9 33.80 -0.06 16.67
CA ARG A 9 35.02 -0.45 17.43
C ARG A 9 34.69 -1.19 18.74
N THR A 10 35.25 -2.35 19.08
CA THR A 10 36.55 -2.94 18.73
C THR A 10 36.55 -4.40 19.22
N ALA A 11 36.99 -5.36 18.41
CA ALA A 11 37.65 -6.59 18.90
C ALA A 11 38.29 -7.34 17.73
N LEU A 12 39.62 -7.28 17.66
CA LEU A 12 40.46 -8.10 16.81
C LEU A 12 40.82 -9.34 17.63
N VAL A 13 40.30 -10.52 17.28
CA VAL A 13 40.84 -11.80 17.74
C VAL A 13 40.91 -12.74 16.55
N ALA A 14 42.12 -13.20 16.27
CA ALA A 14 42.47 -14.13 15.22
C ALA A 14 41.95 -15.55 15.54
N GLY A 15 41.38 -16.22 14.53
CA GLY A 15 40.99 -17.63 14.60
C GLY A 15 40.61 -18.15 13.22
N ILE A 16 41.49 -18.97 12.63
CA ILE A 16 41.31 -19.66 11.34
C ILE A 16 40.33 -20.82 11.56
N VAL A 17 39.11 -20.76 11.02
CA VAL A 17 38.22 -21.93 10.84
C VAL A 17 37.34 -21.72 9.59
N THR A 18 37.58 -22.59 8.61
CA THR A 18 36.72 -23.09 7.51
C THR A 18 35.44 -22.32 7.12
N GLY A 19 35.46 -21.79 5.89
CA GLY A 19 34.45 -22.05 4.85
C GLY A 19 32.98 -22.07 5.26
N LEU A 20 32.39 -20.89 5.40
CA LEU A 20 30.98 -20.64 5.11
C LEU A 20 30.91 -19.19 4.60
N CYS A 21 30.71 -19.05 3.29
CA CYS A 21 30.33 -17.78 2.68
C CYS A 21 28.94 -17.39 3.19
N PHE A 22 28.87 -16.78 4.37
CA PHE A 22 27.72 -15.96 4.73
C PHE A 22 27.84 -14.70 3.87
N ALA A 23 27.25 -14.77 2.68
CA ALA A 23 26.92 -13.55 1.95
C ALA A 23 26.08 -12.69 2.91
N PRO A 24 26.41 -11.40 3.10
CA PRO A 24 25.45 -10.50 3.73
C PRO A 24 24.20 -10.54 2.85
N VAL A 25 23.08 -10.98 3.42
CA VAL A 25 21.75 -10.72 2.82
C VAL A 25 21.67 -9.20 2.80
N LEU A 26 21.96 -8.66 1.62
CA LEU A 26 21.86 -7.25 1.35
C LEU A 26 20.45 -6.82 1.74
N ALA A 27 20.37 -5.70 2.44
CA ALA A 27 19.20 -4.84 2.33
C ALA A 27 18.94 -4.69 0.84
N GLY A 28 17.99 -5.47 0.32
CA GLY A 28 17.62 -5.40 -1.07
C GLY A 28 17.04 -4.03 -1.27
N ASP A 29 17.66 -3.26 -2.17
CA ASP A 29 16.89 -2.27 -2.91
C ASP A 29 15.65 -3.03 -3.41
N LEU A 30 14.48 -2.69 -2.85
CA LEU A 30 13.23 -3.18 -3.39
C LEU A 30 13.20 -2.65 -4.81
N ASP A 31 13.30 -3.57 -5.77
CA ASP A 31 13.28 -3.21 -7.18
C ASP A 31 11.87 -2.67 -7.46
N ALA A 32 11.77 -1.39 -7.82
CA ALA A 32 10.50 -0.75 -8.23
C ALA A 32 9.83 -1.47 -9.42
N HIS A 33 10.48 -2.47 -10.02
CA HIS A 33 9.94 -3.36 -11.05
C HIS A 33 9.64 -4.79 -10.57
N ALA A 34 9.69 -5.06 -9.27
CA ALA A 34 9.37 -6.37 -8.69
C ALA A 34 7.86 -6.70 -8.74
N GLY A 35 7.02 -5.71 -9.00
CA GLY A 35 5.56 -5.86 -8.95
C GLY A 35 5.06 -6.08 -7.53
N TRP A 36 3.95 -6.83 -7.41
CA TRP A 36 3.36 -7.13 -6.11
C TRP A 36 4.23 -8.08 -5.28
N THR A 37 4.58 -7.64 -4.07
CA THR A 37 5.26 -8.44 -3.06
C THR A 37 4.27 -8.88 -1.99
N LEU A 38 4.07 -10.18 -1.87
CA LEU A 38 3.20 -10.77 -0.84
C LEU A 38 3.85 -10.77 0.55
N GLU A 39 3.00 -10.76 1.58
CA GLU A 39 3.39 -11.18 2.93
C GLU A 39 4.12 -12.53 2.90
N GLN A 40 5.30 -12.59 3.52
CA GLN A 40 6.19 -13.75 3.47
C GLN A 40 5.96 -14.69 4.66
N GLY A 41 6.11 -16.00 4.41
CA GLY A 41 6.10 -17.01 5.48
C GLY A 41 4.71 -17.36 6.03
N VAL A 42 3.64 -17.01 5.30
CA VAL A 42 2.25 -17.31 5.68
C VAL A 42 1.51 -18.02 4.55
N ASP A 43 0.60 -18.92 4.90
CA ASP A 43 -0.20 -19.68 3.92
C ASP A 43 -1.33 -18.84 3.31
N LEU A 44 -1.84 -17.88 4.08
CA LEU A 44 -2.93 -16.98 3.70
C LEU A 44 -2.48 -15.53 3.92
N PRO A 45 -1.87 -14.89 2.91
CA PRO A 45 -1.36 -13.53 3.03
C PRO A 45 -2.51 -12.56 3.27
N SER A 46 -2.32 -11.67 4.24
CA SER A 46 -3.25 -10.61 4.59
C SER A 46 -2.99 -9.32 3.84
N TYR A 47 -1.82 -9.18 3.19
CA TYR A 47 -1.50 -8.02 2.38
C TYR A 47 -0.55 -8.33 1.21
N ALA A 48 -0.56 -7.42 0.23
CA ALA A 48 0.42 -7.32 -0.83
C ALA A 48 0.85 -5.87 -0.99
N LEU A 49 2.15 -5.63 -1.22
CA LEU A 49 2.74 -4.30 -1.41
C LEU A 49 3.24 -4.13 -2.84
N ILE A 50 3.08 -2.93 -3.41
CA ILE A 50 3.67 -2.54 -4.69
C ILE A 50 4.14 -1.08 -4.62
N GLU A 51 5.30 -0.81 -5.23
CA GLU A 51 5.82 0.55 -5.36
C GLU A 51 5.36 1.17 -6.70
N PRO A 52 5.09 2.49 -6.75
CA PRO A 52 4.85 3.17 -8.01
C PRO A 52 6.09 3.14 -8.90
N ARG A 53 5.89 2.84 -10.19
CA ARG A 53 6.91 2.99 -11.23
C ARG A 53 7.34 4.45 -11.39
N SER A 54 6.39 5.38 -11.25
CA SER A 54 6.63 6.82 -11.25
C SER A 54 5.57 7.54 -10.43
N ARG A 55 5.92 8.71 -9.89
CA ARG A 55 5.02 9.56 -9.12
C ARG A 55 5.51 11.00 -9.10
N ASN A 56 4.62 11.94 -8.77
CA ASN A 56 4.97 13.34 -8.48
C ASN A 56 4.43 13.81 -7.12
N LEU A 57 4.18 12.89 -6.20
CA LEU A 57 3.66 13.13 -4.85
C LEU A 57 4.40 12.31 -3.82
N ASN A 58 4.23 12.63 -2.54
CA ASN A 58 4.87 11.98 -1.39
C ASN A 58 4.36 10.55 -1.08
N LEU A 59 4.10 9.74 -2.09
CA LEU A 59 3.68 8.33 -1.99
C LEU A 59 4.90 7.40 -1.99
N ASP A 60 5.04 6.53 -1.01
CA ASP A 60 6.11 5.53 -0.98
C ASP A 60 5.66 4.22 -1.65
N ALA A 61 4.58 3.63 -1.12
CA ALA A 61 4.07 2.35 -1.57
C ALA A 61 2.54 2.28 -1.48
N LEU A 62 1.97 1.37 -2.25
CA LEU A 62 0.58 0.95 -2.14
C LEU A 62 0.53 -0.42 -1.48
N VAL A 63 -0.44 -0.60 -0.59
CA VAL A 63 -0.71 -1.88 0.05
C VAL A 63 -2.16 -2.26 -0.20
N LEU A 64 -2.38 -3.41 -0.83
CA LEU A 64 -3.68 -4.07 -0.82
C LEU A 64 -3.77 -4.87 0.48
N ALA A 65 -4.61 -4.43 1.41
CA ALA A 65 -4.71 -5.00 2.75
C ALA A 65 -6.08 -5.65 2.99
N CYS A 66 -6.07 -6.79 3.68
CA CYS A 66 -7.24 -7.51 4.17
C CYS A 66 -7.45 -7.18 5.66
N GLU A 67 -8.33 -6.22 5.90
CA GLU A 67 -8.59 -5.68 7.24
C GLU A 67 -9.80 -6.35 7.90
N PRO A 68 -9.78 -6.53 9.24
CA PRO A 68 -10.95 -6.95 9.99
C PRO A 68 -12.02 -5.86 10.00
N ALA A 69 -13.27 -6.23 9.77
CA ALA A 69 -14.45 -5.37 9.84
C ALA A 69 -15.56 -6.10 10.61
N ASN A 70 -15.67 -5.84 11.91
CA ASN A 70 -16.59 -6.54 12.80
C ASN A 70 -16.48 -8.08 12.69
N ASP A 71 -17.49 -8.73 12.11
CA ASP A 71 -17.63 -10.18 11.92
C ASP A 71 -17.12 -10.68 10.56
N HIS A 72 -16.62 -9.78 9.72
CA HIS A 72 -16.10 -10.08 8.40
C HIS A 72 -14.74 -9.42 8.15
N ARG A 73 -14.24 -9.59 6.94
CA ARG A 73 -13.01 -8.96 6.44
C ARG A 73 -13.31 -8.17 5.19
N ILE A 74 -12.56 -7.10 4.97
CA ILE A 74 -12.69 -6.24 3.80
C ILE A 74 -11.33 -6.00 3.16
N LEU A 75 -11.34 -5.61 1.89
CA LEU A 75 -10.13 -5.22 1.18
C LEU A 75 -10.07 -3.70 1.04
N GLN A 76 -8.91 -3.15 1.38
CA GLN A 76 -8.60 -1.72 1.27
C GLN A 76 -7.33 -1.53 0.46
N LEU A 77 -7.28 -0.43 -0.29
CA LEU A 77 -6.05 0.04 -0.88
C LEU A 77 -5.50 1.16 0.01
N GLN A 78 -4.38 0.89 0.66
CA GLN A 78 -3.71 1.81 1.58
C GLN A 78 -2.50 2.44 0.89
N LEU A 79 -2.32 3.74 1.05
CA LEU A 79 -1.22 4.53 0.53
C LEU A 79 -0.30 4.93 1.67
N TYR A 80 0.93 4.43 1.66
CA TYR A 80 1.95 4.78 2.64
C TYR A 80 2.78 5.93 2.10
N LEU A 81 2.99 6.97 2.91
CA LEU A 81 3.64 8.20 2.48
C LEU A 81 5.12 8.20 2.84
N THR A 82 5.92 8.99 2.10
CA THR A 82 7.36 9.13 2.38
C THR A 82 7.67 10.01 3.60
N ASN A 83 6.65 10.66 4.18
CA ASN A 83 6.76 11.55 5.32
C ASN A 83 5.45 11.59 6.12
N ASP A 84 5.51 12.11 7.35
CA ASP A 84 4.38 12.21 8.30
C ASP A 84 3.38 13.34 7.94
N GLY A 85 3.41 13.87 6.71
CA GLY A 85 2.57 14.96 6.23
C GLY A 85 1.33 14.49 5.48
N PRO A 86 0.43 15.40 5.05
CA PRO A 86 -0.68 15.03 4.19
C PRO A 86 -0.18 14.51 2.84
N LEU A 87 -1.00 13.70 2.17
CA LEU A 87 -0.81 13.34 0.77
C LEU A 87 -0.78 14.63 -0.08
N MET A 88 0.35 14.91 -0.71
CA MET A 88 0.61 16.15 -1.45
C MET A 88 1.58 15.94 -2.61
N PRO A 89 1.45 16.69 -3.72
CA PRO A 89 2.47 16.73 -4.76
C PRO A 89 3.83 17.19 -4.21
N ASP A 90 4.90 16.66 -4.80
CA ASP A 90 6.26 16.91 -4.38
C ASP A 90 6.61 18.40 -4.47
N GLY A 91 7.19 18.95 -3.40
CA GLY A 91 7.57 20.37 -3.32
C GLY A 91 6.41 21.33 -3.07
N VAL A 92 5.17 20.86 -2.98
CA VAL A 92 4.02 21.70 -2.62
C VAL A 92 3.87 21.77 -1.09
N ALA A 93 3.69 22.99 -0.58
CA ALA A 93 3.50 23.21 0.85
C ALA A 93 2.13 22.68 1.33
N ALA A 94 2.10 22.00 2.48
CA ALA A 94 0.87 21.43 3.06
C ALA A 94 -0.26 22.46 3.28
N GLY A 95 0.07 23.74 3.52
CA GLY A 95 -0.93 24.82 3.66
C GLY A 95 -1.70 25.15 2.37
N ARG A 96 -1.36 24.50 1.25
CA ARG A 96 -2.08 24.60 -0.04
C ARG A 96 -3.07 23.46 -0.26
N ALA A 97 -3.18 22.52 0.68
CA ALA A 97 -4.11 21.41 0.58
C ALA A 97 -5.56 21.91 0.41
N LYS A 98 -6.29 21.27 -0.50
CA LYS A 98 -7.69 21.52 -0.76
C LYS A 98 -8.57 20.93 0.35
N HIS A 99 -9.70 21.57 0.62
CA HIS A 99 -10.67 21.10 1.62
C HIS A 99 -11.48 19.88 1.17
N ASP A 100 -11.75 19.76 -0.14
CA ASP A 100 -12.52 18.68 -0.75
C ASP A 100 -11.69 18.04 -1.88
N PRO A 101 -10.67 17.23 -1.55
CA PRO A 101 -9.82 16.60 -2.54
C PRO A 101 -10.57 15.49 -3.29
N ARG A 102 -10.21 15.27 -4.54
CA ARG A 102 -10.75 14.16 -5.35
C ARG A 102 -9.67 13.17 -5.69
N ALA A 103 -10.07 11.91 -5.83
CA ALA A 103 -9.21 10.86 -6.32
C ALA A 103 -9.93 9.96 -7.33
N GLU A 104 -9.18 9.52 -8.32
CA GLU A 104 -9.60 8.53 -9.30
C GLU A 104 -8.50 7.48 -9.45
N ILE A 105 -8.92 6.23 -9.61
CA ILE A 105 -8.06 5.14 -10.06
C ILE A 105 -8.41 4.86 -11.51
N VAL A 106 -7.42 4.90 -12.41
CA VAL A 106 -7.58 4.58 -13.82
C VAL A 106 -6.83 3.28 -14.11
N ILE A 107 -7.52 2.26 -14.61
CA ILE A 107 -6.92 0.97 -14.99
C ILE A 107 -7.34 0.62 -16.41
N ASP A 108 -6.38 0.52 -17.33
CA ASP A 108 -6.60 0.18 -18.74
C ASP A 108 -7.82 0.92 -19.34
N ASP A 109 -7.82 2.27 -19.24
CA ASP A 109 -8.88 3.20 -19.67
C ASP A 109 -10.19 3.19 -18.87
N GLN A 110 -10.35 2.33 -17.85
CA GLN A 110 -11.49 2.36 -16.93
C GLN A 110 -11.22 3.30 -15.76
N VAL A 111 -12.14 4.24 -15.53
CA VAL A 111 -12.05 5.21 -14.43
C VAL A 111 -12.93 4.78 -13.26
N PHE A 112 -12.34 4.74 -12.07
CA PHE A 112 -12.99 4.43 -10.80
C PHE A 112 -12.85 5.64 -9.86
N PRO A 113 -13.92 6.42 -9.63
CA PRO A 113 -13.92 7.44 -8.58
C PRO A 113 -13.75 6.77 -7.22
N VAL A 114 -12.84 7.29 -6.40
CA VAL A 114 -12.59 6.75 -5.05
C VAL A 114 -12.63 7.87 -4.01
N GLY A 115 -13.08 7.53 -2.81
CA GLY A 115 -12.93 8.38 -1.64
C GLY A 115 -11.49 8.37 -1.14
N LEU A 116 -11.06 9.50 -0.57
CA LEU A 116 -9.82 9.66 0.18
C LEU A 116 -10.13 9.70 1.66
N LEU A 117 -9.64 8.71 2.41
CA LEU A 117 -9.85 8.62 3.85
C LEU A 117 -8.49 8.61 4.54
N PHE A 118 -8.23 9.62 5.36
CA PHE A 118 -6.95 9.77 6.05
C PHE A 118 -6.97 9.00 7.37
N ALA A 119 -6.14 7.96 7.48
CA ALA A 119 -5.82 7.30 8.73
C ALA A 119 -4.62 7.99 9.40
N GLU A 120 -4.19 7.49 10.56
CA GLU A 120 -3.07 8.10 11.30
C GLU A 120 -1.74 7.98 10.54
N ASP A 121 -1.49 6.86 9.86
CA ASP A 121 -0.21 6.52 9.22
C ASP A 121 -0.29 6.24 7.72
N HIS A 122 -1.49 6.21 7.14
CA HIS A 122 -1.70 5.96 5.71
C HIS A 122 -2.99 6.63 5.20
N VAL A 123 -3.17 6.66 3.87
CA VAL A 123 -4.42 7.09 3.23
C VAL A 123 -5.13 5.88 2.62
N VAL A 124 -6.41 5.71 2.90
CA VAL A 124 -7.24 4.66 2.31
C VAL A 124 -7.96 5.19 1.07
N LEU A 125 -7.86 4.44 -0.03
CA LEU A 125 -8.70 4.59 -1.22
C LEU A 125 -9.82 3.56 -1.21
N SER A 126 -11.05 4.00 -1.49
CA SER A 126 -12.23 3.13 -1.55
C SER A 126 -13.28 3.65 -2.52
N ASP A 127 -13.83 2.80 -3.36
CA ASP A 127 -14.98 3.10 -4.23
C ASP A 127 -16.32 2.59 -3.64
N GLU A 128 -16.28 1.78 -2.58
CA GLU A 128 -17.46 1.26 -1.90
C GLU A 128 -17.36 1.39 -0.37
N THR A 129 -18.51 1.25 0.27
CA THR A 129 -18.60 1.04 1.72
C THR A 129 -19.41 -0.22 2.00
N ARG A 130 -18.99 -1.01 2.98
CA ARG A 130 -19.79 -2.09 3.56
C ARG A 130 -20.08 -1.71 5.01
N GLU A 131 -21.34 -1.44 5.30
CA GLU A 131 -21.77 -0.79 6.55
C GLU A 131 -21.04 0.55 6.72
N MET A 132 -20.09 0.63 7.65
CA MET A 132 -19.28 1.82 7.91
C MET A 132 -17.83 1.67 7.48
N PHE A 133 -17.44 0.52 6.93
CA PHE A 133 -16.06 0.24 6.56
C PHE A 133 -15.82 0.54 5.08
N PRO A 134 -14.86 1.40 4.75
CA PRO A 134 -14.48 1.68 3.37
C PRO A 134 -13.81 0.45 2.77
N ARG A 135 -14.17 0.11 1.54
CA ARG A 135 -13.65 -1.07 0.85
C ARG A 135 -13.50 -0.83 -0.65
N LEU A 136 -12.77 -1.73 -1.30
CA LEU A 136 -12.76 -1.85 -2.74
C LEU A 136 -13.95 -2.72 -3.20
N SER A 137 -14.62 -2.29 -4.27
CA SER A 137 -15.62 -3.10 -4.97
C SER A 137 -14.98 -4.30 -5.65
N GLU A 138 -15.75 -5.35 -5.91
CA GLU A 138 -15.27 -6.50 -6.68
C GLU A 138 -14.84 -6.10 -8.09
N ARG A 139 -15.52 -5.10 -8.69
CA ARG A 139 -15.19 -4.61 -10.02
C ARG A 139 -13.82 -3.95 -10.06
N LEU A 140 -13.50 -3.12 -9.07
CA LEU A 140 -12.18 -2.50 -8.97
C LEU A 140 -11.10 -3.55 -8.66
N LEU A 141 -11.39 -4.52 -7.80
CA LEU A 141 -10.47 -5.62 -7.51
C LEU A 141 -10.16 -6.47 -8.75
N ASP A 142 -11.17 -6.80 -9.55
CA ASP A 142 -10.99 -7.53 -10.81
C ASP A 142 -10.11 -6.73 -11.79
N ALA A 143 -10.29 -5.40 -11.86
CA ALA A 143 -9.45 -4.53 -12.66
C ALA A 143 -8.00 -4.48 -12.17
N ILE A 144 -7.76 -4.38 -10.86
CA ILE A 144 -6.41 -4.41 -10.28
C ILE A 144 -5.73 -5.77 -10.53
N GLU A 145 -6.49 -6.87 -10.44
CA GLU A 145 -5.96 -8.22 -10.62
C GLU A 145 -5.59 -8.51 -12.08
N GLN A 146 -6.39 -8.05 -13.04
CA GLN A 146 -6.26 -8.40 -14.47
C GLN A 146 -5.61 -7.30 -15.31
N GLY A 147 -5.57 -6.07 -14.78
CA GLY A 147 -5.15 -4.89 -15.51
C GLY A 147 -3.65 -4.85 -15.81
N THR A 148 -3.27 -3.98 -16.72
CA THR A 148 -1.87 -3.80 -17.13
C THR A 148 -1.24 -2.64 -16.37
N THR A 149 -1.90 -1.48 -16.36
CA THR A 149 -1.39 -0.26 -15.72
C THR A 149 -2.48 0.34 -14.86
N MET A 150 -2.10 0.71 -13.63
CA MET A 150 -2.96 1.50 -12.74
C MET A 150 -2.36 2.88 -12.56
N GLN A 151 -3.16 3.92 -12.80
CA GLN A 151 -2.81 5.30 -12.54
C GLN A 151 -3.70 5.83 -11.42
N LEU A 152 -3.07 6.29 -10.34
CA LEU A 152 -3.75 7.05 -9.29
C LEU A 152 -3.67 8.52 -9.66
N ARG A 153 -4.81 9.20 -9.66
CA ARG A 153 -4.91 10.63 -9.99
C ARG A 153 -5.58 11.35 -8.84
N PHE A 154 -4.94 12.41 -8.37
CA PHE A 154 -5.40 13.19 -7.23
C PHE A 154 -5.50 14.67 -7.57
N ASP A 155 -6.57 15.28 -7.09
CA ASP A 155 -6.81 16.72 -7.12
C ASP A 155 -6.71 17.20 -5.67
N LEU A 156 -5.51 17.62 -5.25
CA LEU A 156 -5.12 17.81 -3.84
C LEU A 156 -4.88 19.27 -3.49
N VAL A 157 -4.55 20.11 -4.47
CA VAL A 157 -4.07 21.46 -4.24
C VAL A 157 -5.20 22.46 -4.54
N ALA A 158 -5.38 23.42 -3.63
CA ALA A 158 -6.31 24.52 -3.87
C ALA A 158 -5.90 25.34 -5.10
N GLU A 159 -6.83 25.53 -6.01
CA GLU A 159 -6.62 26.25 -7.26
C GLU A 159 -6.40 27.75 -7.01
N PRO A 160 -5.64 28.40 -7.91
CA PRO A 160 -5.73 29.84 -8.06
C PRO A 160 -7.18 30.26 -8.38
N THR A 161 -7.58 31.44 -7.91
CA THR A 161 -8.93 31.96 -8.16
C THR A 161 -9.23 32.06 -9.65
N GLY A 162 -10.27 31.38 -10.10
CA GLY A 162 -10.75 31.42 -11.49
C GLY A 162 -10.22 30.31 -12.40
N GLU A 163 -9.32 29.46 -11.91
CA GLU A 163 -8.83 28.29 -12.65
C GLU A 163 -9.76 27.07 -12.42
N PRO A 164 -9.93 26.19 -13.43
CA PRO A 164 -10.70 24.97 -13.28
C PRO A 164 -9.96 23.94 -12.43
N ALA A 165 -10.72 23.03 -11.82
CA ALA A 165 -10.15 21.92 -11.08
C ALA A 165 -9.33 20.99 -11.98
N ALA A 166 -8.19 20.53 -11.47
CA ALA A 166 -7.26 19.71 -12.20
C ALA A 166 -6.60 18.66 -11.29
N PHE A 167 -6.31 17.49 -11.86
CA PHE A 167 -5.49 16.50 -11.18
C PHE A 167 -4.04 16.98 -11.16
N ASP A 168 -3.50 17.20 -9.96
CA ASP A 168 -2.16 17.73 -9.69
C ASP A 168 -1.20 16.68 -9.10
N GLY A 169 -1.74 15.62 -8.52
CA GLY A 169 -1.01 14.45 -8.03
C GLY A 169 -1.25 13.23 -8.92
N GLU A 170 -0.19 12.50 -9.23
CA GLU A 170 -0.24 11.30 -10.06
C GLU A 170 0.80 10.25 -9.63
N ALA A 171 0.37 9.00 -9.55
CA ALA A 171 1.25 7.85 -9.44
C ALA A 171 0.87 6.78 -10.46
N VAL A 172 1.88 6.16 -11.09
CA VAL A 172 1.70 5.10 -12.08
C VAL A 172 2.29 3.81 -11.54
N ILE A 173 1.48 2.76 -11.53
CA ILE A 173 1.80 1.42 -11.06
C ILE A 173 1.73 0.48 -12.25
N ASP A 174 2.79 -0.29 -12.46
CA ASP A 174 2.82 -1.37 -13.44
C ASP A 174 2.29 -2.65 -12.78
N LEU A 175 1.05 -3.03 -13.10
CA LEU A 175 0.40 -4.22 -12.52
C LEU A 175 0.98 -5.54 -13.08
N GLN A 176 1.79 -5.46 -14.14
CA GLN A 176 2.42 -6.60 -14.81
C GLN A 176 3.92 -6.70 -14.47
N ALA A 177 4.44 -5.79 -13.66
CA ALA A 177 5.79 -5.86 -13.13
C ALA A 177 6.01 -7.16 -12.33
N GLY A 178 7.27 -7.60 -12.26
CA GLY A 178 7.63 -8.84 -11.59
C GLY A 178 7.42 -10.13 -12.41
N PRO A 179 7.61 -11.30 -11.75
CA PRO A 179 7.52 -12.60 -12.39
C PRO A 179 6.11 -12.89 -12.93
N ALA A 180 6.02 -13.49 -14.12
CA ALA A 180 4.74 -13.76 -14.79
C ALA A 180 3.73 -14.53 -13.93
N GLN A 181 4.21 -15.47 -13.10
CA GLN A 181 3.37 -16.24 -12.18
C GLN A 181 2.78 -15.44 -11.00
N MET A 182 3.34 -14.26 -10.71
CA MET A 182 2.89 -13.39 -9.61
C MET A 182 1.90 -12.32 -10.08
N ARG A 183 1.82 -12.05 -11.39
CA ARG A 183 0.91 -11.08 -11.99
C ARG A 183 -0.53 -11.48 -11.72
N GLY A 184 -1.29 -10.60 -11.06
CA GLY A 184 -2.64 -10.87 -10.56
C GLY A 184 -2.71 -11.88 -9.41
N ALA A 185 -1.83 -12.90 -9.37
CA ALA A 185 -1.84 -13.95 -8.35
C ALA A 185 -1.64 -13.42 -6.94
N ALA A 186 -0.86 -12.34 -6.76
CA ALA A 186 -0.72 -11.68 -5.46
C ALA A 186 -2.05 -11.07 -4.99
N VAL A 187 -2.74 -10.34 -5.86
CA VAL A 187 -4.06 -9.75 -5.60
C VAL A 187 -5.07 -10.85 -5.28
N ALA A 188 -5.11 -11.89 -6.10
CA ALA A 188 -5.96 -13.07 -5.87
C ALA A 188 -5.65 -13.77 -4.54
N ALA A 189 -4.39 -13.82 -4.12
CA ALA A 189 -3.99 -14.41 -2.85
C ALA A 189 -4.54 -13.60 -1.66
N VAL A 190 -4.43 -12.26 -1.69
CA VAL A 190 -5.00 -11.40 -0.65
C VAL A 190 -6.54 -11.44 -0.67
N ARG A 191 -7.17 -11.56 -1.85
CA ARG A 191 -8.64 -11.73 -1.94
C ARG A 191 -9.15 -12.94 -1.18
N ARG A 192 -8.38 -14.03 -1.12
CA ARG A 192 -8.75 -15.23 -0.33
C ARG A 192 -8.81 -14.95 1.18
N CYS A 193 -8.12 -13.93 1.68
CA CYS A 193 -8.25 -13.54 3.08
C CYS A 193 -9.64 -12.99 3.39
N ALA A 194 -10.28 -12.27 2.45
CA ALA A 194 -11.60 -11.67 2.64
C ALA A 194 -12.75 -12.70 2.56
N THR A 195 -12.52 -13.88 1.99
CA THR A 195 -13.52 -14.95 1.88
C THR A 195 -13.46 -15.94 3.05
N GLY A 196 -12.39 -15.90 3.85
CA GLY A 196 -12.27 -16.70 5.07
C GLY A 196 -13.13 -16.14 6.20
N ALA A 197 -13.74 -17.01 7.01
CA ALA A 197 -14.39 -16.59 8.25
C ALA A 197 -13.35 -15.89 9.16
N ALA A 198 -13.68 -14.72 9.69
CA ALA A 198 -12.85 -14.09 10.71
C ALA A 198 -12.68 -15.08 11.88
N PRO A 199 -11.45 -15.32 12.38
CA PRO A 199 -11.28 -16.16 13.56
C PRO A 199 -12.13 -15.55 14.67
N GLN A 200 -13.09 -16.32 15.18
CA GLN A 200 -13.91 -15.89 16.31
C GLN A 200 -12.96 -15.55 17.45
N SER A 201 -12.94 -14.28 17.86
CA SER A 201 -12.26 -13.85 19.07
C SER A 201 -12.73 -14.76 20.20
N VAL A 202 -11.86 -15.66 20.64
CA VAL A 202 -12.11 -16.54 21.78
C VAL A 202 -12.19 -15.61 22.99
N ALA A 203 -13.40 -15.17 23.32
CA ALA A 203 -13.65 -14.46 24.55
C ALA A 203 -13.20 -15.40 25.68
N PHE A 204 -12.12 -15.03 26.37
CA PHE A 204 -11.72 -15.69 27.60
C PHE A 204 -12.86 -15.55 28.60
N ALA A 205 -13.68 -16.61 28.69
CA ALA A 205 -14.65 -16.75 29.74
C ALA A 205 -13.88 -16.77 31.07
N SER A 206 -13.97 -15.69 31.84
CA SER A 206 -13.46 -15.66 33.20
C SER A 206 -14.19 -16.70 34.04
N PRO A 207 -13.50 -17.62 34.74
CA PRO A 207 -14.16 -18.53 35.65
C PRO A 207 -14.71 -17.72 36.84
N ARG A 208 -16.02 -17.81 37.06
CA ARG A 208 -16.66 -17.29 38.27
C ARG A 208 -16.11 -18.06 39.48
N ARG A 209 -15.61 -17.33 40.48
CA ARG A 209 -15.40 -17.85 41.83
C ARG A 209 -16.71 -17.86 42.59
#